data_AF-A0A1N7LW45-F1
#
_entry.id   AF-A0A1N7LW45-F1
#
_cell.length_a   1.000
_cell.length_b   1.000
_cell.length_c   1.000
_cell.angle_alpha   90.00
_cell.angle_beta   90.00
_cell.angle_gamma   90.00
#
_symmetry.space_group_name_H-M   'P 1'
#
loop_
_entity.id
_entity.type
_entity.pdbx_description
1 polymer ?
#
loop_
_entity_poly.entity_id
_entity_poly.type
_entity_poly.pdbx_seq_one_letter_code
_entity_poly.pdbx_strand_id
1 'polypeptide(L)'
;MLPKRMSLGAVAATAATIATLTAGGCTAFAQTALPPGVHLDPYIQPIASESASYQQKTQAVLEVAESKIGTPYIWGHNEDRGQYGFDCSNFVEYVYHHALGYKFTTSSRLQYLEVGWRVPFSDLKPGDLLIFNDGEHVGIYAGNGEMIQCGGGLGRVGFLSVRPGSYWYRHLSAVRQMYT
;
A
#
# COMPACT_ATOMS: atom_id res chain seq x y z
N MET A 1 47.82 -56.74 61.55
CA MET A 1 47.74 -56.52 60.08
C MET A 1 47.14 -55.13 59.85
N LEU A 2 47.93 -54.13 59.44
CA LEU A 2 47.40 -52.97 58.69
C LEU A 2 47.09 -53.43 57.25
N PRO A 3 46.34 -52.71 56.38
CA PRO A 3 45.81 -51.33 56.49
C PRO A 3 44.36 -51.17 55.94
N LYS A 4 43.75 -49.98 56.05
CA LYS A 4 43.40 -49.15 54.86
C LYS A 4 42.57 -47.92 55.24
N ARG A 5 43.16 -46.79 54.82
CA ARG A 5 42.58 -45.46 54.62
C ARG A 5 41.16 -45.52 54.05
N MET A 6 40.21 -44.82 54.68
CA MET A 6 39.00 -44.38 53.99
C MET A 6 39.22 -42.95 53.52
N SER A 7 39.29 -42.84 52.20
CA SER A 7 39.43 -41.63 51.39
C SER A 7 38.19 -40.74 51.51
N LEU A 8 38.41 -39.43 51.50
CA LEU A 8 37.42 -38.40 51.21
C LEU A 8 36.61 -38.78 49.95
N GLY A 9 35.29 -38.82 50.08
CA GLY A 9 34.37 -38.80 48.94
C GLY A 9 34.20 -37.35 48.48
N ALA A 10 34.74 -37.03 47.30
CA ALA A 10 34.51 -35.78 46.62
C ALA A 10 33.04 -35.73 46.15
N VAL A 11 32.28 -34.74 46.61
CA VAL A 11 30.99 -34.38 46.00
C VAL A 11 31.32 -33.58 44.75
N ALA A 12 31.17 -34.20 43.58
CA ALA A 12 31.27 -33.52 42.30
C ALA A 12 30.09 -32.55 42.16
N ALA A 13 30.38 -31.25 42.22
CA ALA A 13 29.43 -30.22 41.82
C ALA A 13 29.25 -30.32 40.30
N THR A 14 28.11 -30.86 39.85
CA THR A 14 27.67 -30.74 38.46
C THR A 14 27.42 -29.27 38.15
N ALA A 15 28.33 -28.67 37.38
CA ALA A 15 28.14 -27.36 36.79
C ALA A 15 26.95 -27.44 35.81
N ALA A 16 25.81 -26.87 36.21
CA ALA A 16 24.72 -26.62 35.30
C ALA A 16 25.22 -25.67 34.20
N THR A 17 25.27 -26.17 32.97
CA THR A 17 25.57 -25.35 31.80
C THR A 17 24.39 -24.41 31.62
N ILE A 18 24.56 -23.13 31.96
CA ILE A 18 23.61 -22.08 31.62
C ILE A 18 23.68 -21.94 30.10
N ALA A 19 22.70 -22.50 29.40
CA ALA A 19 22.45 -22.16 28.01
C ALA A 19 22.09 -20.67 27.98
N THR A 20 23.05 -19.86 27.56
CA THR A 20 22.83 -18.44 27.26
C THR A 20 21.88 -18.40 26.07
N LEU A 21 20.60 -18.09 26.34
CA LEU A 21 19.68 -17.63 25.31
C LEU A 21 20.25 -16.33 24.76
N THR A 22 20.97 -16.41 23.65
CA THR A 22 21.23 -15.24 22.83
C THR A 22 19.87 -14.75 22.33
N ALA A 23 19.37 -13.69 22.97
CA ALA A 23 18.40 -12.78 22.38
C ALA A 23 19.06 -12.18 21.13
N GLY A 24 18.97 -12.90 20.02
CA GLY A 24 19.65 -12.62 18.77
C GLY A 24 18.73 -13.03 17.64
N GLY A 25 17.58 -12.37 17.58
CA GLY A 25 16.54 -12.68 16.62
C GLY A 25 15.50 -11.57 16.60
N CYS A 26 15.94 -10.31 16.58
CA CYS A 26 15.14 -9.31 15.90
C CYS A 26 15.12 -9.76 14.44
N THR A 27 14.12 -10.54 14.06
CA THR A 27 13.69 -10.58 12.68
C THR A 27 13.25 -9.14 12.38
N ALA A 28 14.21 -8.33 11.95
CA ALA A 28 13.93 -7.13 11.21
C ALA A 28 13.19 -7.63 9.98
N PHE A 29 11.86 -7.68 10.06
CA PHE A 29 11.02 -7.71 8.88
C PHE A 29 11.59 -6.61 8.01
N ALA A 30 12.11 -6.97 6.84
CA ALA A 30 12.57 -6.00 5.88
C ALA A 30 11.37 -5.11 5.60
N GLN A 31 11.36 -3.92 6.19
CA GLN A 31 10.31 -2.97 5.97
C GLN A 31 10.45 -2.57 4.50
N THR A 32 9.57 -3.09 3.66
CA THR A 32 9.43 -2.58 2.29
C THR A 32 9.21 -1.09 2.42
N ALA A 33 10.17 -0.31 1.93
CA ALA A 33 10.10 1.14 2.02
C ALA A 33 8.77 1.61 1.43
N LEU A 34 8.08 2.51 2.13
CA LEU A 34 6.86 3.11 1.61
C LEU A 34 7.12 3.75 0.24
N PRO A 35 6.12 3.77 -0.66
CA PRO A 35 6.22 4.51 -1.91
C PRO A 35 6.60 5.98 -1.64
N PRO A 36 7.39 6.62 -2.53
CA PRO A 36 7.68 8.05 -2.44
C PRO A 36 6.40 8.88 -2.26
N GLY A 37 6.48 9.93 -1.46
CA GLY A 37 5.37 10.86 -1.23
C GLY A 37 4.21 10.30 -0.39
N VAL A 38 4.36 9.10 0.19
CA VAL A 38 3.34 8.45 1.02
C VAL A 38 3.81 8.33 2.47
N HIS A 39 2.87 8.57 3.39
CA HIS A 39 3.03 8.39 4.82
C HIS A 39 1.93 7.45 5.34
N LEU A 40 2.20 6.73 6.42
CA LEU A 40 1.17 5.93 7.10
C LEU A 40 0.37 6.81 8.06
N ASP A 41 -0.96 6.64 8.06
CA ASP A 41 -1.82 7.15 9.12
C ASP A 41 -1.85 6.13 10.28
N PRO A 42 -1.32 6.48 11.47
CA PRO A 42 -1.29 5.57 12.61
C PRO A 42 -2.66 5.41 13.31
N TYR A 43 -3.67 6.20 12.93
CA TYR A 43 -4.96 6.25 13.63
C TYR A 43 -6.06 5.41 12.99
N ILE A 44 -5.79 4.81 11.83
CA ILE A 44 -6.74 3.92 11.16
C ILE A 44 -6.27 2.47 11.18
N GLN A 45 -7.23 1.55 11.07
CA GLN A 45 -6.95 0.13 10.85
C GLN A 45 -7.20 -0.17 9.38
N PRO A 46 -6.15 -0.26 8.54
CA PRO A 46 -6.33 -0.54 7.12
C PRO A 46 -6.79 -1.98 6.89
N ILE A 47 -7.45 -2.22 5.75
CA ILE A 47 -7.89 -3.56 5.34
C ILE A 47 -6.69 -4.50 5.16
N ALA A 48 -5.61 -4.02 4.56
CA ALA A 48 -4.36 -4.77 4.41
C ALA A 48 -3.18 -4.05 5.08
N SER A 49 -2.35 -4.82 5.79
CA SER A 49 -1.16 -4.30 6.45
C SER A 49 -0.05 -3.94 5.47
N GLU A 50 0.95 -3.18 5.93
CA GLU A 50 2.16 -2.88 5.16
C GLU A 50 2.90 -4.16 4.72
N SER A 51 2.89 -5.19 5.56
CA SER A 51 3.51 -6.50 5.29
C SER A 51 2.66 -7.46 4.46
N ALA A 52 1.44 -7.07 4.07
CA ALA A 52 0.56 -7.89 3.26
C ALA A 52 1.16 -8.14 1.86
N SER A 53 0.81 -9.29 1.27
CA SER A 53 1.20 -9.60 -0.11
C SER A 53 0.62 -8.60 -1.11
N TYR A 54 1.25 -8.50 -2.29
CA TYR A 54 0.76 -7.70 -3.41
C TYR A 54 -0.74 -7.95 -3.69
N GLN A 55 -1.16 -9.22 -3.78
CA GLN A 55 -2.53 -9.61 -4.07
C GLN A 55 -3.51 -9.13 -3.00
N GLN A 56 -3.14 -9.20 -1.72
CA GLN A 56 -3.97 -8.71 -0.63
C GLN A 56 -4.11 -7.19 -0.66
N LYS A 57 -3.03 -6.46 -0.95
CA LYS A 57 -3.07 -5.00 -1.11
C LYS A 57 -3.93 -4.57 -2.29
N THR A 58 -3.77 -5.22 -3.44
CA THR A 58 -4.62 -5.00 -4.62
C THR A 58 -6.08 -5.26 -4.31
N GLN A 59 -6.40 -6.38 -3.67
CA GLN A 59 -7.77 -6.71 -3.30
C GLN A 59 -8.38 -5.61 -2.40
N ALA A 60 -7.66 -5.19 -1.36
CA ALA A 60 -8.11 -4.12 -0.46
C ALA A 60 -8.36 -2.79 -1.20
N VAL A 61 -7.44 -2.40 -2.09
CA VAL A 61 -7.57 -1.16 -2.88
C VAL A 61 -8.79 -1.21 -3.80
N LEU A 62 -8.99 -2.31 -4.53
CA LEU A 62 -10.12 -2.44 -5.43
C LEU A 62 -11.45 -2.56 -4.68
N GLU A 63 -11.48 -3.27 -3.54
CA GLU A 63 -12.67 -3.37 -2.69
C GLU A 63 -13.14 -1.99 -2.20
N VAL A 64 -12.22 -1.16 -1.71
CA VAL A 64 -12.56 0.22 -1.28
C VAL A 64 -13.01 1.06 -2.48
N ALA A 65 -12.31 0.98 -3.61
CA ALA A 65 -12.65 1.76 -4.80
C ALA A 65 -14.04 1.39 -5.33
N GLU A 66 -14.35 0.11 -5.42
CA GLU A 66 -15.63 -0.42 -5.91
C GLU A 66 -16.79 -0.07 -4.96
N SER A 67 -16.55 -0.02 -3.65
CA SER A 67 -17.56 0.41 -2.66
C SER A 67 -18.08 1.83 -2.90
N LYS A 68 -17.35 2.65 -3.67
CA LYS A 68 -17.70 4.04 -3.98
C LYS A 68 -18.32 4.23 -5.36
N ILE A 69 -18.52 3.17 -6.15
CA ILE A 69 -19.12 3.28 -7.48
C ILE A 69 -20.46 4.04 -7.40
N GLY A 70 -20.61 5.05 -8.25
CA GLY A 70 -21.79 5.91 -8.28
C GLY A 70 -21.67 7.21 -7.49
N THR A 71 -20.72 7.34 -6.56
CA THR A 71 -20.49 8.59 -5.81
C THR A 71 -20.15 9.73 -6.78
N PRO A 72 -20.80 10.91 -6.68
CA PRO A 72 -20.67 11.96 -7.67
C PRO A 72 -19.31 12.65 -7.63
N TYR A 73 -18.93 13.20 -8.79
CA TYR A 73 -17.78 14.08 -8.90
C TYR A 73 -18.10 15.47 -8.35
N ILE A 74 -17.34 15.92 -7.36
CA ILE A 74 -17.41 17.28 -6.81
C ILE A 74 -15.98 17.76 -6.52
N TRP A 75 -15.59 18.88 -7.14
CA TRP A 75 -14.24 19.43 -7.01
C TRP A 75 -13.86 19.70 -5.55
N GLY A 76 -12.71 19.17 -5.12
CA GLY A 76 -12.16 19.35 -3.77
C GLY A 76 -12.80 18.50 -2.67
N HIS A 77 -13.87 17.74 -2.96
CA HIS A 77 -14.56 16.95 -1.96
C HIS A 77 -13.81 15.65 -1.62
N ASN A 78 -13.88 15.27 -0.35
CA ASN A 78 -13.36 14.01 0.18
C ASN A 78 -14.20 13.55 1.38
N GLU A 79 -14.66 12.31 1.37
CA GLU A 79 -15.50 11.75 2.45
C GLU A 79 -14.80 11.68 3.81
N ASP A 80 -13.46 11.60 3.87
CA ASP A 80 -12.71 11.71 5.13
C ASP A 80 -12.94 13.05 5.85
N ARG A 81 -13.32 14.08 5.08
CA ARG A 81 -13.59 15.43 5.58
C ARG A 81 -15.08 15.65 5.86
N GLY A 82 -15.89 14.58 5.87
CA GLY A 82 -17.34 14.65 6.03
C GLY A 82 -18.07 15.25 4.82
N GLN A 83 -17.42 15.26 3.65
CA GLN A 83 -17.98 15.82 2.41
C GLN A 83 -18.48 14.68 1.51
N TYR A 84 -19.72 14.76 1.06
CA TYR A 84 -20.24 13.79 0.09
C TYR A 84 -19.67 14.07 -1.30
N GLY A 85 -19.20 13.04 -2.01
CA GLY A 85 -18.58 13.18 -3.33
C GLY A 85 -17.06 13.19 -3.30
N PHE A 86 -16.45 13.09 -4.48
CA PHE A 86 -14.99 13.15 -4.64
C PHE A 86 -14.59 13.95 -5.88
N ASP A 87 -13.39 14.52 -5.90
CA ASP A 87 -12.68 14.72 -7.17
C ASP A 87 -11.73 13.55 -7.46
N CYS A 88 -11.00 13.59 -8.58
CA CYS A 88 -10.17 12.46 -9.00
C CYS A 88 -9.06 12.11 -8.02
N SER A 89 -8.30 13.10 -7.54
CA SER A 89 -7.16 12.89 -6.65
C SER A 89 -7.56 12.64 -5.21
N ASN A 90 -8.65 13.25 -4.73
CA ASN A 90 -9.23 12.94 -3.42
C ASN A 90 -9.86 11.54 -3.41
N PHE A 91 -10.48 11.09 -4.50
CA PHE A 91 -10.98 9.71 -4.61
C PHE A 91 -9.84 8.70 -4.46
N VAL A 92 -8.75 8.90 -5.21
CA VAL A 92 -7.59 8.02 -5.17
C VAL A 92 -6.97 8.03 -3.78
N GLU A 93 -6.71 9.20 -3.19
CA GLU A 93 -6.15 9.29 -1.84
C GLU A 93 -7.04 8.59 -0.80
N TYR A 94 -8.36 8.80 -0.86
CA TYR A 94 -9.33 8.13 0.01
C TYR A 94 -9.22 6.61 -0.10
N VAL A 95 -9.16 6.06 -1.32
CA VAL A 95 -9.08 4.61 -1.53
C VAL A 95 -7.85 4.01 -0.85
N TYR A 96 -6.68 4.60 -1.08
CA TYR A 96 -5.43 4.09 -0.50
C TYR A 96 -5.33 4.32 1.00
N HIS A 97 -5.93 5.41 1.50
CA HIS A 97 -6.03 5.66 2.92
C HIS A 97 -6.79 4.52 3.60
N HIS A 98 -8.02 4.23 3.18
CA HIS A 98 -8.83 3.18 3.82
C HIS A 98 -8.35 1.76 3.54
N ALA A 99 -7.75 1.51 2.38
CA ALA A 99 -7.27 0.18 2.03
C ALA A 99 -5.97 -0.19 2.77
N LEU A 100 -5.01 0.75 2.83
CA LEU A 100 -3.61 0.46 3.21
C LEU A 100 -3.05 1.39 4.29
N GLY A 101 -3.77 2.42 4.72
CA GLY A 101 -3.26 3.42 5.64
C GLY A 101 -2.46 4.51 4.95
N TYR A 102 -2.45 4.56 3.62
CA TYR A 102 -1.55 5.41 2.84
C TYR A 102 -2.14 6.81 2.69
N LYS A 103 -1.51 7.78 3.35
CA LYS A 103 -1.78 9.21 3.22
C LYS A 103 -0.78 9.86 2.28
N PHE A 104 -1.28 10.66 1.34
CA PHE A 104 -0.46 11.46 0.42
C PHE A 104 -1.23 12.70 -0.05
N THR A 105 -0.58 13.53 -0.86
CA THR A 105 -1.18 14.75 -1.39
C THR A 105 -2.49 14.51 -2.15
N THR A 106 -3.48 15.39 -1.93
CA THR A 106 -4.77 15.34 -2.66
C THR A 106 -4.78 16.17 -3.95
N SER A 107 -3.61 16.66 -4.39
CA SER A 107 -3.44 17.33 -5.70
C SER A 107 -2.99 16.31 -6.74
N SER A 108 -3.76 16.12 -7.81
CA SER A 108 -3.40 15.22 -8.92
C SER A 108 -2.03 15.56 -9.53
N ARG A 109 -1.67 16.85 -9.59
CA ARG A 109 -0.37 17.30 -10.10
C ARG A 109 0.77 16.90 -9.16
N LEU A 110 0.58 16.99 -7.84
CA LEU A 110 1.60 16.54 -6.89
C LEU A 110 1.66 15.00 -6.82
N GLN A 111 0.52 14.31 -6.97
CA GLN A 111 0.52 12.85 -7.12
C GLN A 111 1.33 12.42 -8.35
N TYR A 112 1.20 13.16 -9.46
CA TYR A 112 2.05 12.94 -10.62
C TYR A 112 3.52 13.15 -10.32
N LEU A 113 3.92 14.15 -9.55
CA LEU A 113 5.34 14.49 -9.36
C LEU A 113 6.03 13.67 -8.26
N GLU A 114 5.32 13.38 -7.17
CA GLU A 114 5.91 13.00 -5.89
C GLU A 114 5.47 11.61 -5.40
N VAL A 115 4.33 11.10 -5.87
CA VAL A 115 3.70 9.89 -5.30
C VAL A 115 4.06 8.65 -6.12
N GLY A 116 4.53 7.62 -5.43
CA GLY A 116 4.80 6.29 -5.99
C GLY A 116 6.02 6.24 -6.93
N TRP A 117 6.46 5.03 -7.23
CA TRP A 117 7.57 4.81 -8.16
C TRP A 117 7.08 4.93 -9.60
N ARG A 118 7.77 5.73 -10.42
CA ARG A 118 7.45 5.80 -11.84
C ARG A 118 7.89 4.50 -12.53
N VAL A 119 6.95 3.83 -13.17
CA VAL A 119 7.21 2.59 -13.92
C VAL A 119 6.80 2.77 -15.39
N PRO A 120 7.40 2.02 -16.34
CA PRO A 120 6.94 2.04 -17.72
C PRO A 120 5.56 1.42 -17.84
N PHE A 121 4.79 1.85 -18.85
CA PHE A 121 3.44 1.30 -19.09
C PHE A 121 3.43 -0.22 -19.35
N SER A 122 4.54 -0.78 -19.83
CA SER A 122 4.70 -2.23 -20.00
C SER A 122 4.62 -3.01 -18.68
N ASP A 123 4.90 -2.35 -17.55
CA ASP A 123 4.97 -2.96 -16.23
C ASP A 123 3.71 -2.66 -15.42
N LEU A 124 2.65 -2.18 -16.08
CA LEU A 124 1.40 -1.78 -15.46
C LEU A 124 0.74 -2.95 -14.74
N LYS A 125 0.41 -2.73 -13.46
CA LYS A 125 -0.18 -3.72 -12.57
C LYS A 125 -1.41 -3.16 -11.86
N PRO A 126 -2.42 -4.01 -11.55
CA PRO A 126 -3.58 -3.59 -10.78
C PRO A 126 -3.19 -2.89 -9.47
N GLY A 127 -3.83 -1.77 -9.18
CA GLY A 127 -3.47 -0.91 -8.05
C GLY A 127 -2.29 0.03 -8.29
N ASP A 128 -1.83 0.20 -9.53
CA ASP A 128 -1.01 1.34 -9.92
C ASP A 128 -1.90 2.58 -10.18
N LEU A 129 -1.37 3.78 -9.92
CA LEU A 129 -2.01 5.02 -10.34
C LEU A 129 -1.71 5.28 -11.81
N LEU A 130 -2.75 5.62 -12.55
CA LEU A 130 -2.66 6.12 -13.92
C LEU A 130 -2.84 7.63 -13.91
N ILE A 131 -1.82 8.34 -14.40
CA ILE A 131 -1.82 9.80 -14.50
C ILE A 131 -2.07 10.19 -15.94
N PHE A 132 -3.00 11.11 -16.15
CA PHE A 132 -3.38 11.59 -17.48
C PHE A 132 -3.18 13.10 -17.62
N ASN A 133 -2.97 13.55 -18.86
CA ASN A 133 -2.84 14.97 -19.21
C ASN A 133 -1.88 15.72 -18.28
N ASP A 134 -0.70 15.16 -18.07
CA ASP A 134 0.36 15.74 -17.23
C ASP A 134 -0.08 16.07 -15.79
N GLY A 135 -0.97 15.26 -15.23
CA GLY A 135 -1.42 15.40 -13.85
C GLY A 135 -2.73 16.16 -13.68
N GLU A 136 -3.49 16.41 -14.75
CA GLU A 136 -4.84 16.96 -14.64
C GLU A 136 -5.88 15.92 -14.19
N HIS A 137 -5.62 14.63 -14.39
CA HIS A 137 -6.51 13.56 -13.95
C HIS A 137 -5.73 12.33 -13.47
N VAL A 138 -6.34 11.56 -12.57
CA VAL A 138 -5.77 10.36 -11.99
C VAL A 138 -6.84 9.30 -11.76
N GLY A 139 -6.48 8.04 -11.97
CA GLY A 139 -7.31 6.87 -11.66
C GLY A 139 -6.46 5.71 -11.16
N ILE A 140 -7.11 4.65 -10.70
CA ILE A 140 -6.47 3.41 -10.22
C ILE A 140 -6.67 2.35 -11.28
N TYR A 141 -5.58 1.71 -11.75
CA TYR A 141 -5.71 0.62 -12.69
C TYR A 141 -6.37 -0.59 -12.03
N ALA A 142 -7.48 -1.06 -12.61
CA ALA A 142 -8.27 -2.18 -12.08
C ALA A 142 -7.92 -3.52 -12.75
N GLY A 143 -6.94 -3.54 -13.66
CA GLY A 143 -6.68 -4.69 -14.51
C GLY A 143 -7.53 -4.68 -15.78
N ASN A 144 -7.33 -5.67 -16.65
CA ASN A 144 -8.14 -5.89 -17.85
C ASN A 144 -8.28 -4.68 -18.81
N GLY A 145 -7.35 -3.72 -18.74
CA GLY A 145 -7.41 -2.50 -19.54
C GLY A 145 -8.47 -1.51 -19.06
N GLU A 146 -8.82 -1.54 -17.78
CA GLU A 146 -9.78 -0.64 -17.14
C GLU A 146 -9.14 0.08 -15.96
N MET A 147 -9.63 1.27 -15.69
CA MET A 147 -9.32 2.02 -14.47
C MET A 147 -10.61 2.37 -13.74
N ILE A 148 -10.56 2.43 -12.42
CA ILE A 148 -11.58 3.06 -11.59
C ILE A 148 -11.13 4.46 -11.19
N GLN A 149 -12.02 5.44 -11.35
CA GLN A 149 -11.72 6.85 -11.11
C GLN A 149 -13.00 7.61 -10.75
N CYS A 150 -12.87 8.84 -10.24
CA CYS A 150 -14.00 9.76 -10.05
C CYS A 150 -13.92 10.94 -11.02
N GLY A 151 -15.00 11.17 -11.79
CA GLY A 151 -15.05 12.21 -12.81
C GLY A 151 -14.78 11.64 -14.20
N GLY A 152 -13.70 12.10 -14.86
CA GLY A 152 -13.22 11.50 -16.12
C GLY A 152 -14.24 11.49 -17.26
N GLY A 153 -15.17 12.46 -17.27
CA GLY A 153 -16.30 12.51 -18.20
C GLY A 153 -17.52 11.67 -17.78
N LEU A 154 -17.42 10.81 -16.76
CA LEU A 154 -18.57 10.11 -16.16
C LEU A 154 -19.31 10.95 -15.12
N GLY A 155 -18.64 11.94 -14.52
CA GLY A 155 -19.21 12.79 -13.46
C GLY A 155 -19.45 12.06 -12.13
N ARG A 156 -18.85 10.88 -11.95
CA ARG A 156 -18.97 10.04 -10.76
C ARG A 156 -17.83 9.02 -10.70
N VAL A 157 -17.76 8.28 -9.60
CA VAL A 157 -16.92 7.10 -9.47
C VAL A 157 -17.42 6.00 -10.41
N GLY A 158 -16.53 5.46 -11.23
CA GLY A 158 -16.83 4.35 -12.12
C GLY A 158 -15.65 3.93 -12.99
N PHE A 159 -15.86 2.85 -13.75
CA PHE A 159 -14.85 2.29 -14.64
C PHE A 159 -14.78 3.02 -15.97
N LEU A 160 -13.55 3.22 -16.45
CA LEU A 160 -13.23 3.76 -17.77
C LEU A 160 -12.17 2.91 -18.45
N SER A 161 -12.29 2.75 -19.77
CA SER A 161 -11.34 1.96 -20.55
C SER A 161 -10.02 2.70 -20.76
N VAL A 162 -8.92 2.01 -20.50
CA VAL A 162 -7.54 2.40 -20.81
C VAL A 162 -6.91 1.41 -21.81
N ARG A 163 -7.72 0.72 -22.61
CA ARG A 163 -7.25 -0.15 -23.70
C ARG A 163 -6.75 0.67 -24.89
N PRO A 164 -5.85 0.13 -25.73
CA PRO A 164 -5.44 0.77 -26.97
C PRO A 164 -6.64 1.26 -27.79
N GLY A 165 -6.57 2.51 -28.24
CA GLY A 165 -7.66 3.16 -28.99
C GLY A 165 -8.68 3.92 -28.13
N SER A 166 -8.67 3.77 -26.80
CA SER A 166 -9.53 4.58 -25.93
C SER A 166 -9.01 6.03 -25.81
N TYR A 167 -9.87 6.96 -25.37
CA TYR A 167 -9.46 8.33 -25.06
C TYR A 167 -8.34 8.32 -24.00
N TRP A 168 -8.56 7.64 -22.88
CA TRP A 168 -7.63 7.64 -21.76
C TRP A 168 -6.28 7.00 -22.10
N TYR A 169 -6.26 5.97 -22.94
CA TYR A 169 -5.00 5.39 -23.41
C TYR A 169 -4.11 6.42 -24.14
N ARG A 170 -4.71 7.30 -24.97
CA ARG A 170 -3.96 8.33 -25.71
C ARG A 170 -3.45 9.48 -24.84
N HIS A 171 -3.99 9.63 -23.64
CA HIS A 171 -3.70 10.75 -22.75
C HIS A 171 -2.92 10.31 -21.49
N LEU A 172 -2.44 9.07 -21.46
CA LEU A 172 -1.66 8.57 -20.34
C LEU A 172 -0.26 9.21 -20.33
N SER A 173 0.06 9.88 -19.22
CA SER A 173 1.34 10.59 -19.03
C SER A 173 2.31 9.79 -18.16
N ALA A 174 1.81 9.07 -17.16
CA ALA A 174 2.65 8.24 -16.28
C ALA A 174 1.86 7.12 -15.58
N VAL A 175 2.60 6.10 -15.16
CA VAL A 175 2.16 5.06 -14.23
C VAL A 175 2.96 5.22 -12.94
N ARG A 176 2.28 5.23 -11.79
CA ARG A 176 2.89 5.28 -10.46
C ARG A 176 2.56 4.02 -9.68
N GLN A 177 3.57 3.20 -9.44
CA GLN A 177 3.46 2.00 -8.62
C GLN A 177 3.46 2.37 -7.14
N MET A 178 2.50 1.82 -6.40
CA MET A 178 2.25 2.13 -4.99
C MET A 178 2.75 1.05 -4.03
N TYR A 179 2.93 -0.18 -4.52
CA TYR A 179 3.45 -1.30 -3.74
C TYR A 179 3.94 -2.39 -4.69
N THR A 180 4.79 -3.27 -4.16
CA THR A 180 5.43 -4.39 -4.87
C THR A 180 4.97 -5.73 -4.34
#